data_AF-A0A8I1K9A1-F1
#
_entry.id   AF-A0A8I1K9A1-F1
#
_cell.length_a   1.000
_cell.length_b   1.000
_cell.length_c   1.000
_cell.angle_alpha   90.00
_cell.angle_beta   90.00
_cell.angle_gamma   90.00
#
_symmetry.space_group_name_H-M   'P 1'
#
loop_
_entity.id
_entity.type
_entity.pdbx_description
1 polymer ?
#
loop_
_entity_poly.entity_id
_entity_poly.type
_entity_poly.pdbx_seq_one_letter_code
_entity_poly.pdbx_strand_id
1 'polypeptide(L)'
;MSKIITEDVHVPRESAEDVFLFGTPKDRLDFYRREIQYETTLLSNRTNAYLTAQSFLVIAFASSMANLNPAWGELFTLIVPTLMAVLGVVSSLNAWPGFKASNVIIDHWHFKQSHLLKSDPVMGNAYDDSPLFNETESSHKGYRKSLMFSMRTPWLFMFFWLVLGSFCICVQLSNAS
;
A
#
# COMPACT_ATOMS: atom_id res chain seq x y z
N MET A 1 -49.55 19.66 -7.88
CA MET A 1 -48.41 20.58 -7.65
C MET A 1 -47.28 19.75 -7.05
N SER A 2 -46.26 19.44 -7.86
CA SER A 2 -45.12 18.61 -7.44
C SER A 2 -44.14 19.49 -6.66
N LYS A 3 -43.94 19.19 -5.38
CA LYS A 3 -42.97 19.87 -4.53
C LYS A 3 -41.62 19.20 -4.77
N ILE A 4 -40.75 19.86 -5.53
CA ILE A 4 -39.37 19.44 -5.71
C ILE A 4 -38.69 19.55 -4.34
N ILE A 5 -38.38 18.42 -3.72
CA ILE A 5 -37.54 18.35 -2.53
C ILE A 5 -36.12 18.53 -3.06
N THR A 6 -35.57 19.73 -2.92
CA THR A 6 -34.14 19.95 -3.09
C THR A 6 -33.44 19.14 -2.01
N GLU A 7 -32.84 18.03 -2.40
CA GLU A 7 -31.96 17.25 -1.56
C GLU A 7 -30.73 18.15 -1.29
N ASP A 8 -30.74 18.80 -0.13
CA ASP A 8 -29.61 19.58 0.35
C ASP A 8 -28.39 18.66 0.36
N VAL A 9 -27.51 18.87 -0.62
CA VAL A 9 -26.18 18.27 -0.68
C VAL A 9 -25.52 18.60 0.65
N HIS A 10 -25.44 17.59 1.51
CA HIS A 10 -24.79 17.67 2.81
C HIS A 10 -23.29 17.82 2.55
N VAL A 11 -22.85 19.04 2.27
CA VAL A 11 -21.44 19.44 2.47
C VAL A 11 -21.15 19.10 3.92
N PRO A 12 -20.16 18.22 4.22
CA PRO A 12 -19.84 17.88 5.59
C PRO A 12 -19.54 19.18 6.33
N ARG A 13 -20.46 19.56 7.22
CA ARG A 13 -20.34 20.74 8.06
C ARG A 13 -19.12 20.49 8.93
N GLU A 14 -18.06 21.26 8.68
CA GLU A 14 -16.82 21.25 9.47
C GLU A 14 -17.17 21.11 10.94
N SER A 15 -16.71 20.03 11.57
CA SER A 15 -16.91 19.84 13.00
C SER A 15 -16.25 21.01 13.71
N ALA A 16 -17.00 21.70 14.58
CA ALA A 16 -16.48 22.80 15.39
C ALA A 16 -15.23 22.38 16.22
N GLU A 17 -15.02 21.07 16.42
CA GLU A 17 -13.81 20.49 16.99
C GLU A 17 -12.54 20.74 16.15
N ASP A 18 -12.61 20.66 14.82
CA ASP A 18 -11.47 20.90 13.92
C ASP A 18 -11.08 22.41 13.87
N VAL A 19 -12.00 23.30 14.22
CA VAL A 19 -11.75 24.75 14.34
C VAL A 19 -11.14 25.10 15.70
N PHE A 20 -11.52 24.38 16.76
CA PHE A 20 -11.01 24.64 18.11
C PHE A 20 -9.60 24.06 18.35
N LEU A 21 -9.21 23.03 17.59
CA LEU A 21 -7.92 22.33 17.75
C LEU A 21 -6.77 22.98 16.97
N PHE A 22 -7.07 23.78 15.94
CA PHE A 22 -6.07 24.41 15.08
C PHE A 22 -6.29 25.93 15.05
N GLY A 23 -5.34 26.68 15.62
CA GLY A 23 -5.45 28.14 15.76
C GLY A 23 -5.45 28.87 14.41
N THR A 24 -4.55 28.52 13.50
CA THR A 24 -4.50 29.09 12.15
C THR A 24 -4.76 28.03 11.06
N PRO A 25 -5.34 28.41 9.91
CA PRO A 25 -5.52 27.48 8.78
C PRO A 25 -4.18 26.93 8.24
N LYS A 26 -3.05 27.63 8.49
CA LYS A 26 -1.69 27.15 8.18
C LYS A 26 -1.31 25.97 9.07
N ASP A 27 -1.55 26.08 10.37
CA ASP A 27 -1.27 25.01 11.33
C ASP A 27 -2.06 23.73 11.02
N ARG A 28 -3.30 23.90 10.55
CA ARG A 28 -4.17 22.79 10.10
C ARG A 28 -3.59 22.09 8.87
N LEU A 29 -3.12 22.85 7.88
CA LEU A 29 -2.48 22.30 6.67
C LEU A 29 -1.18 21.55 7.01
N ASP A 30 -0.35 22.13 7.88
CA ASP A 30 0.89 21.51 8.33
C ASP A 30 0.63 20.24 9.14
N PHE A 31 -0.45 20.20 9.92
CA PHE A 31 -0.90 18.98 10.57
C PHE A 31 -1.27 17.89 9.56
N TYR A 32 -2.10 18.18 8.55
CA TYR A 32 -2.45 17.17 7.54
C TYR A 32 -1.24 16.69 6.74
N ARG A 33 -0.26 17.56 6.45
CA ARG A 33 1.00 17.16 5.81
C ARG A 33 1.82 16.23 6.68
N ARG A 34 1.97 16.54 7.97
CA ARG A 34 2.65 15.65 8.92
C ARG A 34 1.98 14.28 8.98
N GLU A 35 0.65 14.26 8.99
CA GLU A 35 -0.11 13.01 9.02
C GLU A 35 0.05 12.19 7.73
N ILE A 36 -0.05 12.84 6.55
CA ILE A 36 0.18 12.19 5.26
C ILE A 36 1.61 11.62 5.18
N GLN A 37 2.62 12.37 5.63
CA GLN A 37 4.00 11.91 5.67
C GLN A 37 4.18 10.75 6.65
N TYR A 38 3.54 10.80 7.82
CA TYR A 38 3.55 9.73 8.80
C TYR A 38 2.95 8.45 8.23
N GLU A 39 1.75 8.52 7.66
CA GLU A 39 1.06 7.36 7.06
C GLU A 39 1.82 6.80 5.85
N THR A 40 2.40 7.67 5.02
CA THR A 40 3.25 7.25 3.90
C THR A 40 4.52 6.54 4.39
N THR A 41 5.14 7.03 5.45
CA THR A 41 6.33 6.40 6.07
C THR A 41 5.96 5.06 6.70
N LEU A 42 4.82 4.98 7.38
CA LEU A 42 4.31 3.74 7.97
C LEU A 42 4.00 2.70 6.89
N LEU A 43 3.37 3.10 5.79
CA LEU A 43 3.15 2.25 4.62
C LEU A 43 4.47 1.73 4.04
N SER A 44 5.45 2.62 3.83
CA SER A 44 6.79 2.24 3.35
C SER A 44 7.47 1.23 4.27
N ASN A 45 7.40 1.44 5.58
CA ASN A 45 7.96 0.51 6.58
C ASN A 45 7.29 -0.87 6.51
N ARG A 46 5.95 -0.93 6.38
CA ARG A 46 5.22 -2.19 6.20
C ARG A 46 5.63 -2.90 4.90
N THR A 47 5.77 -2.15 3.80
CA THR A 47 6.24 -2.69 2.51
C THR A 47 7.65 -3.25 2.63
N ASN A 48 8.58 -2.54 3.28
CA ASN A 48 9.96 -2.99 3.47
C ASN A 48 10.05 -4.25 4.35
N ALA A 49 9.26 -4.32 5.42
CA ALA A 49 9.18 -5.52 6.26
C ALA A 49 8.66 -6.72 5.46
N TYR A 50 7.62 -6.51 4.65
CA TYR A 50 7.09 -7.53 3.75
C TYR A 50 8.13 -8.00 2.72
N LEU A 51 8.81 -7.09 2.04
CA LEU A 51 9.87 -7.42 1.06
C LEU A 51 11.03 -8.18 1.71
N THR A 52 11.41 -7.80 2.92
CA THR A 52 12.44 -8.51 3.70
C THR A 52 12.00 -9.94 4.00
N ALA A 53 10.77 -10.13 4.48
CA ALA A 53 10.22 -11.46 4.75
C ALA A 53 10.14 -12.34 3.49
N GLN A 54 9.71 -11.75 2.36
CA GLN A 54 9.67 -12.43 1.06
C GLN A 54 11.07 -12.85 0.60
N SER A 55 12.07 -11.99 0.79
CA SER A 55 13.46 -12.29 0.45
C SER A 55 14.00 -13.46 1.27
N PHE A 56 13.73 -13.50 2.58
CA PHE A 56 14.10 -14.63 3.43
C PHE A 56 13.45 -15.94 2.98
N LEU A 57 12.16 -15.92 2.62
CA LEU A 57 11.47 -17.09 2.10
C LEU A 57 12.10 -17.59 0.80
N VAL A 58 12.46 -16.69 -0.12
CA VAL A 58 13.10 -17.06 -1.39
C VAL A 58 14.48 -17.68 -1.17
N ILE A 59 15.27 -17.13 -0.25
CA ILE A 59 16.59 -17.68 0.09
C ILE A 59 16.44 -19.07 0.70
N ALA A 60 15.49 -19.25 1.63
CA ALA A 60 15.19 -20.55 2.24
C ALA A 60 14.72 -21.57 1.18
N PHE A 61 13.85 -21.16 0.26
CA PHE A 61 13.39 -21.98 -0.86
C PHE A 61 14.56 -22.44 -1.73
N ALA A 62 15.42 -21.53 -2.19
CA ALA A 62 16.57 -21.85 -3.02
C ALA A 62 17.56 -22.76 -2.27
N SER A 63 17.82 -22.49 -0.98
CA SER A 63 18.68 -23.33 -0.15
C SER A 63 18.13 -24.73 0.03
N SER A 64 16.80 -24.88 0.16
CA SER A 64 16.17 -26.20 0.29
C SER A 64 16.18 -26.99 -1.02
N MET A 65 16.04 -26.31 -2.18
CA MET A 65 16.16 -26.92 -3.51
C MET A 65 17.61 -27.32 -3.84
N ALA A 66 18.60 -26.62 -3.30
CA ALA A 66 20.02 -26.94 -3.48
C ALA A 66 20.50 -28.15 -2.63
N ASN A 67 19.61 -28.80 -1.89
CA ASN A 67 19.98 -29.93 -1.04
C ASN A 67 20.30 -31.18 -1.88
N LEU A 68 21.57 -31.58 -1.91
CA LEU A 68 22.07 -32.73 -2.69
C LEU A 68 22.16 -34.04 -1.88
N ASN A 69 21.51 -34.11 -0.71
CA ASN A 69 21.64 -35.27 0.16
C ASN A 69 20.98 -36.53 -0.46
N PRO A 70 21.71 -37.63 -0.71
CA PRO A 70 21.19 -38.79 -1.42
C PRO A 70 20.18 -39.64 -0.63
N ALA A 71 20.07 -39.47 0.69
CA ALA A 71 19.17 -40.30 1.52
C ALA A 71 17.79 -39.65 1.78
N TRP A 72 17.74 -38.33 1.92
CA TRP A 72 16.52 -37.60 2.28
C TRP A 72 16.28 -36.36 1.42
N GLY A 73 17.18 -36.07 0.47
CA GLY A 73 17.14 -34.87 -0.37
C GLY A 73 15.85 -34.77 -1.15
N GLU A 74 15.44 -35.84 -1.83
CA GLU A 74 14.24 -35.85 -2.68
C GLU A 74 12.94 -35.58 -1.90
N LEU A 75 12.81 -36.17 -0.71
CA LEU A 75 11.65 -35.96 0.16
C LEU A 75 11.67 -34.55 0.78
N PHE A 76 12.85 -34.04 1.10
CA PHE A 76 13.06 -32.70 1.64
C PHE A 76 12.80 -31.61 0.60
N THR A 77 13.25 -31.79 -0.65
CA THR A 77 13.00 -30.90 -1.79
C THR A 77 11.54 -30.90 -2.24
N LEU A 78 10.76 -31.90 -1.83
CA LEU A 78 9.32 -31.89 -2.05
C LEU A 78 8.59 -31.10 -0.96
N ILE A 79 8.80 -31.45 0.30
CA ILE A 79 7.98 -30.90 1.39
C ILE A 79 8.36 -29.45 1.70
N VAL A 80 9.65 -29.16 1.86
CA VAL A 80 10.11 -27.86 2.36
C VAL A 80 9.88 -26.73 1.33
N PRO A 81 10.28 -26.88 0.06
CA PRO A 81 10.00 -25.88 -0.98
C PRO A 81 8.51 -25.63 -1.20
N THR A 82 7.68 -26.69 -1.20
CA THR A 82 6.23 -26.54 -1.37
C THR A 82 5.58 -25.82 -0.19
N LEU A 83 5.99 -26.13 1.04
CA LEU A 83 5.53 -25.39 2.22
C LEU A 83 5.95 -23.92 2.17
N MET A 84 7.19 -23.62 1.77
CA MET A 84 7.66 -22.25 1.60
C MET A 84 6.87 -21.50 0.52
N ALA A 85 6.52 -22.17 -0.59
CA ALA A 85 5.69 -21.57 -1.63
C ALA A 85 4.27 -21.26 -1.15
N VAL A 86 3.63 -22.17 -0.41
CA VAL A 86 2.32 -21.92 0.21
C VAL A 86 2.40 -20.77 1.22
N LEU A 87 3.42 -20.75 2.06
CA LEU A 87 3.65 -19.64 3.01
C LEU A 87 3.85 -18.31 2.30
N GLY A 88 4.56 -18.30 1.17
CA GLY A 88 4.73 -17.13 0.31
C GLY A 88 3.40 -16.60 -0.26
N VAL A 89 2.53 -17.49 -0.73
CA VAL A 89 1.18 -17.15 -1.20
C VAL A 89 0.31 -16.61 -0.06
N VAL A 90 0.26 -17.30 1.08
CA VAL A 90 -0.53 -16.89 2.26
C VAL A 90 -0.07 -15.54 2.80
N SER A 91 1.25 -15.33 2.89
CA SER A 91 1.84 -14.05 3.29
C SER A 91 1.44 -12.91 2.33
N SER A 92 1.44 -13.18 1.01
CA SER A 92 1.00 -12.22 0.00
C SER A 92 -0.48 -11.85 0.14
N LEU A 93 -1.34 -12.84 0.40
CA LEU A 93 -2.78 -12.63 0.62
C LEU A 93 -3.06 -11.83 1.89
N ASN A 94 -2.34 -12.09 2.98
CA ASN A 94 -2.51 -11.37 4.24
C ASN A 94 -1.97 -9.94 4.18
N ALA A 95 -0.96 -9.66 3.34
CA ALA A 95 -0.42 -8.31 3.20
C ALA A 95 -1.34 -7.39 2.37
N TRP A 96 -2.11 -7.95 1.44
CA TRP A 96 -3.05 -7.22 0.58
C TRP A 96 -4.04 -6.30 1.32
N PRO A 97 -4.82 -6.76 2.32
CA PRO A 97 -5.74 -5.89 3.06
C PRO A 97 -5.00 -4.77 3.81
N GLY A 98 -3.78 -5.03 4.31
CA GLY A 98 -2.95 -4.03 4.97
C GLY A 98 -2.55 -2.88 4.04
N PHE A 99 -2.13 -3.19 2.82
CA PHE A 99 -1.84 -2.18 1.80
C PHE A 99 -3.10 -1.44 1.33
N LYS A 100 -4.23 -2.15 1.21
CA LYS A 100 -5.51 -1.54 0.83
C LYS A 100 -6.00 -0.54 1.88
N ALA A 101 -5.95 -0.89 3.17
CA ALA A 101 -6.39 -0.03 4.25
C ALA A 101 -5.58 1.26 4.32
N SER A 102 -4.24 1.16 4.30
CA SER A 102 -3.36 2.33 4.29
C SER A 102 -3.61 3.24 3.08
N ASN A 103 -3.86 2.69 1.90
CA ASN A 103 -4.17 3.51 0.73
C ASN A 103 -5.49 4.28 0.85
N VAL A 104 -6.52 3.68 1.44
CA VAL A 104 -7.79 4.36 1.69
C VAL A 104 -7.63 5.49 2.71
N ILE A 105 -6.85 5.27 3.77
CA ILE A 105 -6.58 6.29 4.80
C ILE A 105 -5.85 7.48 4.18
N ILE A 106 -4.83 7.23 3.37
CA ILE A 106 -4.07 8.32 2.76
C ILE A 106 -4.92 9.09 1.73
N ASP A 107 -5.72 8.40 0.93
CA ASP A 107 -6.65 9.05 -0.01
C ASP A 107 -7.68 9.92 0.73
N HIS A 108 -8.14 9.48 1.90
CA HIS A 108 -9.03 10.24 2.76
C HIS A 108 -8.37 11.53 3.30
N TRP A 109 -7.11 11.47 3.74
CA TRP A 109 -6.37 12.66 4.20
C TRP A 109 -6.07 13.64 3.06
N HIS A 110 -5.74 13.13 1.87
CA HIS A 110 -5.58 13.96 0.67
C HIS A 110 -6.89 14.62 0.25
N PHE A 111 -8.01 13.91 0.34
CA PHE A 111 -9.32 14.48 0.06
C PHE A 111 -9.60 15.67 0.99
N LYS A 112 -9.36 15.52 2.30
CA LYS A 112 -9.50 16.64 3.26
C LYS A 112 -8.61 17.82 2.89
N GLN A 113 -7.33 17.57 2.60
CA GLN A 113 -6.38 18.62 2.20
C GLN A 113 -6.87 19.38 0.95
N SER A 114 -7.35 18.65 -0.06
CA SER A 114 -7.87 19.24 -1.30
C SER A 114 -9.15 20.04 -1.10
N HIS A 115 -10.01 19.60 -0.16
CA HIS A 115 -11.25 20.29 0.17
C HIS A 115 -10.97 21.61 0.88
N LEU A 116 -9.98 21.65 1.79
CA LEU A 116 -9.57 22.88 2.49
C LEU A 116 -8.95 23.92 1.56
N LEU A 117 -8.09 23.48 0.64
CA LEU A 117 -7.49 24.37 -0.35
C LEU A 117 -8.53 24.99 -1.30
N LYS A 118 -9.61 24.27 -1.60
CA LYS A 118 -10.70 24.74 -2.47
C LYS A 118 -11.78 25.56 -1.76
N SER A 119 -11.96 25.36 -0.45
CA SER A 119 -13.01 26.04 0.33
C SER A 119 -12.55 27.38 0.91
N ASP A 120 -11.24 27.60 1.07
CA ASP A 120 -10.70 28.84 1.62
C ASP A 120 -9.82 29.60 0.59
N PRO A 121 -10.38 30.56 -0.16
CA PRO A 121 -9.70 31.23 -1.27
C PRO A 121 -8.48 32.07 -0.83
N VAL A 122 -8.42 32.44 0.45
CA VAL A 122 -7.26 33.15 1.04
C VAL A 122 -6.06 32.21 1.17
N MET A 123 -6.28 30.92 1.43
CA MET A 123 -5.21 29.93 1.54
C MET A 123 -4.72 29.42 0.19
N GLY A 124 -5.59 29.36 -0.82
CA GLY A 124 -5.18 29.07 -2.21
C GLY A 124 -4.21 30.12 -2.76
N ASN A 125 -4.52 31.41 -2.60
CA ASN A 125 -3.64 32.49 -3.07
C ASN A 125 -2.31 32.55 -2.31
N ALA A 126 -2.32 32.42 -0.98
CA ALA A 126 -1.07 32.41 -0.18
C ALA A 126 -0.16 31.19 -0.47
N TYR A 127 -0.73 30.14 -1.05
CA TYR A 127 -0.03 28.93 -1.48
C TYR A 127 0.59 29.10 -2.88
N ASP A 128 -0.15 29.69 -3.82
CA ASP A 128 0.31 29.96 -5.20
C ASP A 128 1.39 31.06 -5.28
N ASP A 129 1.38 32.02 -4.34
CA ASP A 129 2.38 33.10 -4.28
C ASP A 129 3.79 32.61 -3.88
N SER A 130 3.92 31.38 -3.38
CA SER A 130 5.21 30.80 -3.03
C SER A 130 5.73 29.94 -4.20
N PRO A 131 6.86 30.30 -4.84
CA PRO A 131 7.35 29.63 -6.05
C PRO A 131 7.76 28.15 -5.85
N LEU A 132 7.76 27.67 -4.60
CA LEU A 132 8.08 26.28 -4.22
C LEU A 132 6.83 25.39 -4.04
N PHE A 133 5.64 25.97 -4.15
CA PHE A 133 4.37 25.35 -3.75
C PHE A 133 3.29 25.50 -4.82
N ASN A 134 3.66 25.45 -6.09
CA ASN A 134 2.68 25.44 -7.18
C ASN A 134 1.83 24.16 -7.13
N GLU A 135 0.50 24.26 -7.25
CA GLU A 135 -0.43 23.12 -7.34
C GLU A 135 -0.03 22.11 -8.44
N THR A 136 0.68 22.56 -9.46
CA THR A 136 1.17 21.69 -10.54
C THR A 136 2.36 20.82 -10.14
N GLU A 137 3.13 21.21 -9.12
CA GLU A 137 4.31 20.47 -8.62
C GLU A 137 3.96 19.56 -7.43
N SER A 138 2.85 19.79 -6.72
CA SER A 138 2.28 18.88 -5.70
C SER A 138 1.60 17.64 -6.31
N SER A 139 2.29 17.06 -7.30
CA SER A 139 1.91 15.97 -8.19
C SER A 139 1.04 14.87 -7.56
N HIS A 140 -0.27 15.12 -7.55
CA HIS A 140 -1.33 14.12 -7.33
C HIS A 140 -1.14 12.90 -8.25
N LYS A 141 -0.53 13.11 -9.43
CA LYS A 141 -0.22 12.08 -10.43
C LYS A 141 0.99 11.22 -10.06
N GLY A 142 2.08 11.80 -9.56
CA GLY A 142 3.27 11.06 -9.14
C GLY A 142 3.01 10.20 -7.91
N TYR A 143 2.29 10.76 -6.94
CA TYR A 143 1.93 10.09 -5.70
C TYR A 143 1.00 8.89 -5.92
N ARG A 144 -0.13 9.08 -6.63
CA ARG A 144 -1.06 7.98 -6.98
C ARG A 144 -0.35 6.84 -7.71
N LYS A 145 0.64 7.15 -8.54
CA LYS A 145 1.40 6.15 -9.30
C LYS A 145 2.34 5.35 -8.40
N SER A 146 3.00 5.98 -7.43
CA SER A 146 3.81 5.31 -6.40
C SER A 146 2.95 4.44 -5.48
N LEU A 147 1.75 4.92 -5.10
CA LEU A 147 0.79 4.18 -4.28
C LEU A 147 0.24 2.93 -5.00
N MET A 148 -0.05 3.06 -6.29
CA MET A 148 -0.48 1.94 -7.14
C MET A 148 0.61 0.90 -7.33
N PHE A 149 1.90 1.28 -7.27
CA PHE A 149 3.00 0.32 -7.30
C PHE A 149 3.03 -0.56 -6.04
N SER A 150 2.88 0.03 -4.85
CA SER A 150 2.78 -0.74 -3.60
C SER A 150 1.62 -1.73 -3.58
N MET A 151 0.47 -1.40 -4.20
CA MET A 151 -0.62 -2.36 -4.34
C MET A 151 -0.29 -3.53 -5.27
N ARG A 152 0.55 -3.35 -6.29
CA ARG A 152 0.85 -4.45 -7.22
C ARG A 152 1.82 -5.47 -6.65
N THR A 153 2.64 -5.08 -5.67
CA THR A 153 3.68 -5.92 -5.08
C THR A 153 3.16 -7.26 -4.52
N PRO A 154 2.07 -7.33 -3.71
CA PRO A 154 1.53 -8.61 -3.24
C PRO A 154 1.10 -9.56 -4.36
N TRP A 155 0.51 -9.02 -5.44
CA TRP A 155 0.08 -9.83 -6.58
C TRP A 155 1.26 -10.41 -7.36
N LEU A 156 2.32 -9.62 -7.53
CA LEU A 156 3.56 -10.09 -8.16
C LEU A 156 4.19 -11.24 -7.37
N PHE A 157 4.28 -11.10 -6.05
CA PHE A 157 4.82 -12.17 -5.19
C PHE A 157 3.90 -13.39 -5.14
N MET A 158 2.58 -13.21 -5.13
CA MET A 158 1.63 -14.33 -5.22
C MET A 158 1.85 -15.14 -6.50
N PHE A 159 1.92 -14.47 -7.67
CA PHE A 159 2.18 -15.13 -8.94
C PHE A 159 3.55 -15.82 -8.96
N PHE A 160 4.58 -15.14 -8.48
CA PHE A 160 5.92 -15.70 -8.34
C PHE A 160 5.93 -17.00 -7.52
N TRP A 161 5.24 -17.03 -6.38
CA TRP A 161 5.16 -18.24 -5.55
C TRP A 161 4.32 -19.34 -6.15
N LEU A 162 3.24 -19.00 -6.89
CA LEU A 162 2.46 -20.00 -7.64
C LEU A 162 3.30 -20.67 -8.74
N VAL A 163 4.13 -19.90 -9.45
CA VAL A 163 5.04 -20.42 -10.47
C VAL A 163 6.09 -21.34 -9.83
N LEU A 164 6.71 -20.94 -8.72
CA LEU A 164 7.69 -21.78 -8.02
C LEU A 164 7.07 -23.05 -7.43
N GLY A 165 5.90 -22.94 -6.81
CA GLY A 165 5.18 -24.10 -6.28
C GLY A 165 4.81 -25.09 -7.37
N SER A 166 4.32 -24.59 -8.51
CA SER A 166 4.02 -25.42 -9.69
C SER A 166 5.29 -26.07 -10.25
N PHE A 167 6.40 -25.33 -10.31
CA PHE A 167 7.69 -25.84 -10.75
C PHE A 167 8.19 -27.00 -9.88
N CYS A 168 8.09 -26.88 -8.55
CA CYS A 168 8.43 -27.99 -7.64
C CYS A 168 7.62 -29.25 -7.93
N ILE A 169 6.32 -29.11 -8.17
CA ILE A 169 5.44 -30.24 -8.49
C ILE A 169 5.84 -30.87 -9.84
N CYS A 170 6.11 -30.06 -10.86
CA CYS A 170 6.55 -30.53 -12.18
C CYS A 170 7.88 -31.27 -12.13
N VAL A 171 8.87 -30.75 -11.41
CA VAL A 171 10.18 -31.41 -11.25
C VAL A 171 10.00 -32.76 -10.58
N GLN A 172 9.19 -32.86 -9.52
CA GLN A 172 8.97 -34.14 -8.85
C GLN A 172 8.24 -35.15 -9.73
N LEU A 173 7.21 -34.73 -10.48
CA LEU A 173 6.51 -35.59 -11.44
C LEU A 173 7.44 -36.11 -12.53
N SER A 174 8.38 -35.28 -12.99
CA SER A 174 9.38 -35.70 -13.98
C SER A 174 10.42 -36.67 -13.42
N ASN A 175 10.73 -36.59 -12.12
CA ASN A 175 11.68 -37.48 -11.47
C ASN A 175 11.07 -38.84 -11.09
N ALA A 176 9.74 -38.89 -10.94
CA ALA A 176 8.99 -40.10 -10.59
C ALA A 176 8.58 -40.96 -11.80
N SER A 177 8.76 -40.48 -13.03
CA SER A 177 8.38 -41.16 -14.28
C SER A 177 9.57 -41.74 -15.02
#